data_AF-A0A933YD38-F1
#
_entry.id   AF-A0A933YD38-F1
#
_cell.length_a   1.000
_cell.length_b   1.000
_cell.length_c   1.000
_cell.angle_alpha   90.00
_cell.angle_beta   90.00
_cell.angle_gamma   90.00
#
_symmetry.space_group_name_H-M   'P 1'
#
loop_
_entity.id
_entity.type
_entity.pdbx_description
1 polymer ?
#
loop_
_entity_poly.entity_id
_entity_poly.type
_entity_poly.pdbx_seq_one_letter_code
_entity_poly.pdbx_strand_id
1 'polypeptide(L)'
;MRSIIRSLLYTFACAGVVSLLAGARENTALADTTASGYISADTTWTAANSPYSVTGNVIVRSGVTLTIEPGVTVKFDADKALQIDGGLIAKGTSASPITFTGGKDASTGTTAKWAYILFSDSSTDATYSTSSGDYASGSIMEYCTVEYAGGTSVSDNGAIRMNNAHPFINYCTIRNNSAPGIYAYNIAGTLKITNSTITDNKGTGVSFSHSGGATTISGNTIKNNTASSGGGIFTSWGTVTLTNNTISSNTSSSYGGGIYAASVVSHK
;
A
#
# COMPACT_ATOMS: atom_id res chain seq x y z
N MET A 1 18.36 81.02 15.81
CA MET A 1 18.24 81.79 14.55
C MET A 1 18.34 80.82 13.39
N ARG A 2 17.49 81.04 12.38
CA ARG A 2 17.09 80.11 11.30
C ARG A 2 18.24 79.68 10.38
N SER A 3 18.17 78.46 9.84
CA SER A 3 18.60 78.18 8.46
C SER A 3 17.95 76.89 7.95
N ILE A 4 16.86 77.05 7.19
CA ILE A 4 16.25 76.02 6.34
C ILE A 4 16.48 76.50 4.90
N ILE A 5 17.09 75.65 4.08
CA ILE A 5 17.44 75.93 2.68
C ILE A 5 16.60 75.01 1.77
N ARG A 6 15.76 75.66 0.94
CA ARG A 6 15.37 75.38 -0.47
C ARG A 6 14.70 74.01 -0.75
N SER A 7 13.85 73.79 -1.76
CA SER A 7 13.74 74.36 -3.11
C SER A 7 12.40 73.94 -3.74
N LEU A 8 11.99 74.69 -4.77
CA LEU A 8 10.76 74.60 -5.58
C LEU A 8 10.67 73.36 -6.51
N LEU A 9 9.41 73.04 -6.87
CA LEU A 9 8.89 72.12 -7.89
C LEU A 9 9.57 72.16 -9.27
N TYR A 10 9.62 71.00 -9.95
CA TYR A 10 9.41 70.87 -11.40
C TYR A 10 8.71 69.54 -11.75
N THR A 11 7.68 69.64 -12.57
CA THR A 11 6.83 68.57 -13.14
C THR A 11 7.51 67.92 -14.35
N PHE A 12 7.46 66.59 -14.52
CA PHE A 12 7.41 65.93 -15.83
C PHE A 12 6.82 64.52 -15.72
N ALA A 13 5.98 64.18 -16.69
CA ALA A 13 5.23 62.94 -16.82
C ALA A 13 6.06 61.77 -17.39
N CYS A 14 5.53 60.55 -17.23
CA CYS A 14 5.44 59.47 -18.23
C CYS A 14 5.90 58.08 -17.75
N ALA A 15 5.16 57.06 -18.20
CA ALA A 15 5.35 55.61 -18.12
C ALA A 15 5.18 54.95 -16.75
N GLY A 16 3.93 54.58 -16.45
CA GLY A 16 3.63 53.50 -15.53
C GLY A 16 4.21 52.19 -16.07
N VAL A 17 5.32 51.74 -15.50
CA VAL A 17 5.71 50.33 -15.58
C VAL A 17 4.84 49.62 -14.56
N VAL A 18 3.75 48.99 -15.03
CA VAL A 18 3.12 47.91 -14.26
C VAL A 18 4.13 46.77 -14.27
N SER A 19 4.99 46.73 -13.25
CA SER A 19 5.74 45.52 -12.96
C SER A 19 4.70 44.50 -12.48
N LEU A 20 4.31 43.62 -13.40
CA LEU A 20 3.67 42.37 -13.05
C LEU A 20 4.71 41.60 -12.21
N LEU A 21 4.68 41.78 -10.90
CA LEU A 21 5.21 40.80 -9.98
C LEU A 21 4.30 39.58 -10.12
N ALA A 22 4.53 38.78 -11.16
CA ALA A 22 4.17 37.39 -11.16
C ALA A 22 4.97 36.80 -9.99
N GLY A 23 4.34 36.75 -8.82
CA GLY A 23 4.85 35.98 -7.70
C GLY A 23 5.05 34.57 -8.22
N ALA A 24 6.32 34.23 -8.49
CA ALA A 24 6.71 32.84 -8.64
C ALA A 24 6.19 32.17 -7.39
N ARG A 25 5.18 31.31 -7.57
CA ARG A 25 4.79 30.38 -6.52
C ARG A 25 5.99 29.46 -6.43
N GLU A 26 6.92 29.78 -5.54
CA GLU A 26 7.91 28.83 -5.04
C GLU A 26 7.08 27.62 -4.63
N ASN A 27 7.02 26.63 -5.51
CA ASN A 27 6.40 25.35 -5.22
C ASN A 27 7.40 24.64 -4.32
N THR A 28 7.50 25.11 -3.07
CA THR A 28 8.25 24.43 -2.02
C THR A 28 7.56 23.09 -1.85
N ALA A 29 8.06 22.07 -2.54
CA ALA A 29 7.74 20.70 -2.24
C ALA A 29 7.97 20.54 -0.73
N LEU A 30 6.91 20.19 0.01
CA LEU A 30 7.07 19.86 1.41
C LEU A 30 8.11 18.73 1.48
N ALA A 31 9.09 18.89 2.36
CA ALA A 31 10.08 17.86 2.59
C ALA A 31 9.37 16.59 3.06
N ASP A 32 9.84 15.42 2.59
CA ASP A 32 9.26 14.13 2.97
C ASP A 32 9.21 14.00 4.50
N THR A 33 8.06 13.57 5.04
CA THR A 33 7.95 13.26 6.47
C THR A 33 8.64 11.92 6.73
N THR A 34 9.75 11.93 7.46
CA THR A 34 10.50 10.70 7.72
C THR A 34 9.78 9.78 8.72
N ALA A 35 9.80 8.47 8.46
CA ALA A 35 9.21 7.45 9.31
C ALA A 35 10.19 6.29 9.53
N SER A 36 10.40 5.90 10.78
CA SER A 36 11.19 4.73 11.16
C SER A 36 10.91 4.34 12.61
N GLY A 37 11.24 3.10 12.98
CA GLY A 37 11.12 2.61 14.35
C GLY A 37 9.69 2.27 14.77
N TYR A 38 9.41 2.37 16.07
CA TYR A 38 8.14 1.95 16.65
C TYR A 38 7.08 3.06 16.62
N ILE A 39 5.93 2.77 16.03
CA ILE A 39 4.69 3.50 16.33
C ILE A 39 4.13 2.95 17.63
N SER A 40 4.10 3.82 18.64
CA SER A 40 3.93 3.47 20.06
C SER A 40 2.63 3.98 20.69
N ALA A 41 1.88 4.76 19.94
CA ALA A 41 0.57 5.30 20.27
C ALA A 41 -0.19 5.45 18.95
N ASP A 42 -1.53 5.54 19.03
CA ASP A 42 -2.35 5.76 17.84
C ASP A 42 -1.82 6.96 17.05
N THR A 43 -1.59 6.74 15.76
CA THR A 43 -0.90 7.70 14.90
C THR A 43 -1.67 7.82 13.59
N THR A 44 -1.80 9.07 13.12
CA THR A 44 -2.37 9.35 11.80
C THR A 44 -1.29 9.87 10.87
N TRP A 45 -1.13 9.21 9.73
CA TRP A 45 -0.38 9.73 8.59
C TRP A 45 -1.34 10.54 7.72
N THR A 46 -1.11 11.85 7.65
CA THR A 46 -2.06 12.80 7.05
C THR A 46 -1.65 13.16 5.63
N ALA A 47 -2.64 13.52 4.80
CA ALA A 47 -2.38 13.96 3.43
C ALA A 47 -1.51 15.24 3.39
N ALA A 48 -1.64 16.12 4.39
CA ALA A 48 -0.86 17.35 4.52
C ALA A 48 0.64 17.11 4.74
N ASN A 49 1.00 15.96 5.31
CA ASN A 49 2.39 15.55 5.57
C ASN A 49 2.92 14.54 4.55
N SER A 50 2.12 14.23 3.53
CA SER A 50 2.50 13.34 2.42
C SER A 50 3.52 14.05 1.52
N PRO A 51 4.54 13.35 1.01
CA PRO A 51 4.79 11.92 1.19
C PRO A 51 5.50 11.59 2.50
N TYR A 52 5.28 10.37 2.98
CA TYR A 52 6.04 9.77 4.08
C TYR A 52 7.21 8.94 3.53
N SER A 53 8.43 9.21 3.99
CA SER A 53 9.63 8.45 3.59
C SER A 53 10.10 7.52 4.70
N VAL A 54 9.94 6.23 4.47
CA VAL A 54 10.29 5.14 5.38
C VAL A 54 11.77 4.79 5.20
N THR A 55 12.62 5.39 6.05
CA THR A 55 14.08 5.28 5.99
C THR A 55 14.64 4.16 6.88
N GLY A 56 13.81 3.64 7.78
CA GLY A 56 14.06 2.45 8.59
C GLY A 56 12.77 1.64 8.70
N ASN A 57 12.86 0.39 9.14
CA ASN A 57 11.66 -0.43 9.35
C ASN A 57 10.70 0.28 10.30
N VAL A 58 9.41 0.30 9.96
CA VAL A 58 8.34 0.83 10.81
C VAL A 58 7.56 -0.34 11.37
N ILE A 59 7.35 -0.32 12.69
CA ILE A 59 6.60 -1.36 13.39
C ILE A 59 5.45 -0.68 14.16
N VAL A 60 4.21 -0.97 13.78
CA VAL A 60 3.01 -0.56 14.51
C VAL A 60 2.80 -1.55 15.65
N ARG A 61 3.07 -1.14 16.89
CA ARG A 61 3.06 -2.06 18.04
C ARG A 61 1.66 -2.60 18.35
N SER A 62 1.60 -3.74 19.02
CA SER A 62 0.33 -4.29 19.51
C SER A 62 -0.42 -3.28 20.39
N GLY A 63 -1.73 -3.24 20.25
CA GLY A 63 -2.63 -2.33 20.97
C GLY A 63 -2.67 -0.90 20.45
N VAL A 64 -1.94 -0.55 19.37
CA VAL A 64 -2.02 0.77 18.73
C VAL A 64 -2.40 0.68 17.26
N THR A 65 -2.97 1.75 16.73
CA THR A 65 -3.43 1.82 15.33
C THR A 65 -2.67 2.89 14.54
N LEU A 66 -2.17 2.51 13.37
CA LEU A 66 -1.78 3.45 12.33
C LEU A 66 -2.97 3.71 11.41
N THR A 67 -3.43 4.96 11.36
CA THR A 67 -4.42 5.42 10.39
C THR A 67 -3.71 6.18 9.28
N ILE A 68 -4.02 5.89 8.01
CA ILE A 68 -3.45 6.57 6.86
C ILE A 68 -4.59 7.21 6.07
N GLU A 69 -4.53 8.54 5.93
CA GLU A 69 -5.56 9.31 5.22
C GLU A 69 -5.55 9.06 3.70
N PRO A 70 -6.70 9.26 3.01
CA PRO A 70 -6.74 9.23 1.55
C PRO A 70 -5.70 10.15 0.88
N GLY A 71 -5.12 9.68 -0.23
CA GLY A 71 -4.13 10.42 -1.00
C GLY A 71 -2.69 10.41 -0.44
N VAL A 72 -2.46 9.78 0.71
CA VAL A 72 -1.10 9.63 1.25
C VAL A 72 -0.24 8.73 0.35
N THR A 73 0.99 9.16 0.09
CA THR A 73 2.04 8.34 -0.52
C THR A 73 3.08 7.99 0.52
N VAL A 74 3.36 6.69 0.67
CA VAL A 74 4.39 6.12 1.53
C VAL A 74 5.50 5.55 0.65
N LYS A 75 6.69 6.14 0.74
CA LYS A 75 7.88 5.78 -0.03
C LYS A 75 8.84 5.01 0.87
N PHE A 76 9.24 3.82 0.48
CA PHE A 76 10.14 2.99 1.27
C PHE A 76 11.55 2.98 0.68
N ASP A 77 12.56 3.23 1.51
CA ASP A 77 13.94 2.94 1.13
C ASP A 77 14.13 1.43 0.88
N ALA A 78 15.21 1.08 0.19
CA ALA A 78 15.52 -0.30 -0.16
C ALA A 78 15.48 -1.22 1.07
N ASP A 79 14.82 -2.37 0.90
CA ASP A 79 14.65 -3.40 1.93
C ASP A 79 13.97 -2.93 3.23
N LYS A 80 13.31 -1.76 3.26
CA LYS A 80 12.51 -1.34 4.43
C LYS A 80 11.11 -1.91 4.38
N ALA A 81 10.59 -2.22 5.57
CA ALA A 81 9.29 -2.84 5.75
C ALA A 81 8.36 -2.00 6.64
N LEU A 82 7.07 -2.21 6.45
CA LEU A 82 6.03 -1.83 7.41
C LEU A 82 5.49 -3.10 8.05
N GLN A 83 5.72 -3.27 9.34
CA GLN A 83 5.16 -4.38 10.12
C GLN A 83 4.01 -3.86 10.99
N ILE A 84 2.91 -4.61 11.00
CA ILE A 84 1.70 -4.34 11.75
C ILE A 84 1.57 -5.44 12.80
N ASP A 85 1.88 -5.10 14.05
CA ASP A 85 1.57 -5.91 15.24
C ASP A 85 0.31 -5.41 15.97
N GLY A 86 -0.15 -4.20 15.64
CA GLY A 86 -1.41 -3.60 16.10
C GLY A 86 -2.44 -3.49 14.96
N GLY A 87 -3.06 -2.33 14.79
CA GLY A 87 -4.03 -2.06 13.73
C GLY A 87 -3.47 -1.23 12.57
N LEU A 88 -3.93 -1.50 11.35
CA LEU A 88 -3.75 -0.60 10.21
C LEU A 88 -5.11 -0.21 9.61
N ILE A 89 -5.40 1.09 9.58
CA ILE A 89 -6.56 1.64 8.84
C ILE A 89 -6.01 2.46 7.67
N ALA A 90 -5.86 1.82 6.51
CA ALA A 90 -5.48 2.49 5.27
C ALA A 90 -6.68 2.50 4.32
N LYS A 91 -7.51 3.55 4.42
CA LYS A 91 -8.73 3.70 3.62
C LYS A 91 -8.62 4.90 2.70
N GLY A 92 -8.11 4.66 1.50
CA GLY A 92 -8.14 5.64 0.41
C GLY A 92 -9.54 5.81 -0.16
N THR A 93 -9.63 6.53 -1.26
CA THR A 93 -10.83 6.59 -2.09
C THR A 93 -10.46 6.34 -3.56
N SER A 94 -11.43 6.07 -4.41
CA SER A 94 -11.19 5.97 -5.87
C SER A 94 -10.59 7.24 -6.46
N ALA A 95 -10.91 8.41 -5.89
CA ALA A 95 -10.37 9.70 -6.32
C ALA A 95 -9.01 10.03 -5.68
N SER A 96 -8.67 9.40 -4.57
CA SER A 96 -7.44 9.67 -3.81
C SER A 96 -6.95 8.37 -3.14
N PRO A 97 -6.39 7.45 -3.94
CA PRO A 97 -5.88 6.19 -3.40
C PRO A 97 -4.64 6.44 -2.52
N ILE A 98 -4.41 5.55 -1.56
CA ILE A 98 -3.17 5.52 -0.77
C ILE A 98 -2.13 4.73 -1.57
N THR A 99 -0.90 5.22 -1.67
CA THR A 99 0.16 4.54 -2.43
C THR A 99 1.31 4.10 -1.53
N PHE A 100 1.63 2.81 -1.52
CA PHE A 100 2.83 2.22 -0.93
C PHE A 100 3.78 1.83 -2.06
N THR A 101 4.94 2.50 -2.13
CA THR A 101 5.90 2.35 -3.23
C THR A 101 7.34 2.40 -2.74
N GLY A 102 8.28 1.92 -3.55
CA GLY A 102 9.69 2.24 -3.35
C GLY A 102 9.96 3.73 -3.45
N GLY A 103 10.86 4.22 -2.60
CA GLY A 103 11.52 5.52 -2.76
C GLY A 103 12.47 5.51 -3.95
N LYS A 104 13.13 6.65 -4.20
CA LYS A 104 14.16 6.72 -5.24
C LYS A 104 15.47 6.18 -4.66
N ASP A 105 16.02 5.14 -5.26
CA ASP A 105 17.36 4.67 -4.95
C ASP A 105 18.37 5.73 -5.41
N ALA A 106 19.07 6.34 -4.46
CA ALA A 106 20.05 7.39 -4.73
C ALA A 106 21.27 6.90 -5.51
N SER A 107 21.58 5.60 -5.46
CA SER A 107 22.73 4.99 -6.13
C SER A 107 22.44 4.58 -7.58
N THR A 108 21.22 4.11 -7.87
CA THR A 108 20.83 3.65 -9.22
C THR A 108 19.92 4.63 -9.96
N GLY A 109 19.31 5.59 -9.25
CA GLY A 109 18.31 6.51 -9.80
C GLY A 109 16.96 5.85 -10.10
N THR A 110 16.80 4.55 -9.82
CA THR A 110 15.58 3.77 -10.06
C THR A 110 14.69 3.71 -8.82
N THR A 111 13.47 3.19 -8.95
CA THR A 111 12.62 2.93 -7.79
C THR A 111 13.21 1.80 -6.95
N ALA A 112 13.48 2.08 -5.67
CA ALA A 112 14.01 1.13 -4.72
C ALA A 112 13.06 -0.05 -4.54
N LYS A 113 13.61 -1.26 -4.47
CA LYS A 113 12.82 -2.42 -4.07
C LYS A 113 12.76 -2.48 -2.56
N TRP A 114 11.60 -2.17 -2.02
CA TRP A 114 11.34 -2.27 -0.59
C TRP A 114 10.91 -3.67 -0.22
N ALA A 115 10.85 -3.98 1.08
CA ALA A 115 10.62 -5.34 1.53
C ALA A 115 9.16 -5.76 1.32
N TYR A 116 8.26 -5.37 2.23
CA TYR A 116 6.86 -5.79 2.28
C TYR A 116 6.06 -5.01 3.32
N ILE A 117 4.73 -5.14 3.28
CA ILE A 117 3.84 -4.89 4.43
C ILE A 117 3.56 -6.25 5.09
N LEU A 118 3.88 -6.39 6.38
CA LEU A 118 3.61 -7.61 7.15
C LEU A 118 2.50 -7.34 8.17
N PHE A 119 1.44 -8.11 8.11
CA PHE A 119 0.50 -8.31 9.22
C PHE A 119 0.94 -9.53 10.02
N SER A 120 1.36 -9.32 11.27
CA SER A 120 1.71 -10.41 12.17
C SER A 120 0.46 -11.00 12.85
N ASP A 121 0.63 -12.14 13.52
CA ASP A 121 -0.45 -12.83 14.25
C ASP A 121 -1.06 -11.96 15.36
N SER A 122 -0.29 -10.99 15.88
CA SER A 122 -0.79 -10.03 16.86
C SER A 122 -1.60 -8.88 16.26
N SER A 123 -1.60 -8.73 14.93
CA SER A 123 -2.32 -7.64 14.27
C SER A 123 -3.82 -7.72 14.52
N THR A 124 -4.48 -6.57 14.54
CA THR A 124 -5.92 -6.50 14.76
C THR A 124 -6.65 -7.00 13.51
N ASP A 125 -7.24 -8.19 13.58
CA ASP A 125 -8.01 -8.78 12.51
C ASP A 125 -9.25 -7.95 12.13
N ALA A 126 -9.63 -8.00 10.84
CA ALA A 126 -10.87 -7.43 10.38
C ALA A 126 -12.07 -8.23 10.90
N THR A 127 -13.09 -7.51 11.36
CA THR A 127 -14.38 -8.08 11.74
C THR A 127 -15.46 -7.66 10.74
N TYR A 128 -16.53 -8.46 10.67
CA TYR A 128 -17.62 -8.23 9.72
C TYR A 128 -18.96 -8.27 10.44
N SER A 129 -19.90 -7.43 10.00
CA SER A 129 -21.29 -7.48 10.42
C SER A 129 -21.87 -8.86 10.12
N THR A 130 -22.50 -9.50 11.10
CA THR A 130 -23.16 -10.80 10.92
C THR A 130 -24.43 -10.71 10.08
N SER A 131 -25.01 -9.51 9.94
CA SER A 131 -26.25 -9.28 9.19
C SER A 131 -26.01 -8.94 7.73
N SER A 132 -25.01 -8.10 7.43
CA SER A 132 -24.71 -7.65 6.07
C SER A 132 -23.46 -8.26 5.46
N GLY A 133 -22.56 -8.81 6.27
CA GLY A 133 -21.25 -9.30 5.83
C GLY A 133 -20.23 -8.19 5.55
N ASP A 134 -20.62 -6.93 5.73
CA ASP A 134 -19.76 -5.76 5.53
C ASP A 134 -18.69 -5.66 6.60
N TYR A 135 -17.58 -5.01 6.26
CA TYR A 135 -16.53 -4.67 7.21
C TYR A 135 -17.09 -3.83 8.38
N ALA A 136 -16.74 -4.20 9.60
CA ALA A 136 -17.17 -3.53 10.83
C ALA A 136 -16.01 -2.80 11.53
N SER A 137 -14.87 -3.47 11.71
CA SER A 137 -13.68 -2.89 12.37
C SER A 137 -12.42 -3.71 12.09
N GLY A 138 -11.26 -3.27 12.60
CA GLY A 138 -9.98 -3.97 12.51
C GLY A 138 -9.13 -3.53 11.33
N SER A 139 -8.09 -4.30 10.99
CA SER A 139 -7.16 -3.88 9.95
C SER A 139 -7.79 -3.92 8.56
N ILE A 140 -7.56 -2.86 7.77
CA ILE A 140 -8.13 -2.69 6.44
C ILE A 140 -7.14 -1.99 5.51
N MET A 141 -7.09 -2.47 4.27
CA MET A 141 -6.56 -1.75 3.13
C MET A 141 -7.68 -1.59 2.11
N GLU A 142 -8.09 -0.36 1.85
CA GLU A 142 -9.15 -0.03 0.91
C GLU A 142 -8.70 1.10 -0.03
N TYR A 143 -8.84 0.93 -1.34
CA TYR A 143 -8.31 1.87 -2.34
C TYR A 143 -6.80 2.16 -2.16
N CYS A 144 -6.02 1.12 -1.89
CA CYS A 144 -4.56 1.19 -1.78
C CYS A 144 -3.87 0.65 -3.03
N THR A 145 -2.76 1.28 -3.44
CA THR A 145 -1.81 0.75 -4.42
C THR A 145 -0.56 0.24 -3.69
N VAL A 146 -0.13 -0.98 -3.96
CA VAL A 146 1.12 -1.58 -3.43
C VAL A 146 1.99 -1.99 -4.60
N GLU A 147 3.14 -1.34 -4.76
CA GLU A 147 4.03 -1.55 -5.91
C GLU A 147 5.53 -1.48 -5.59
N TYR A 148 6.32 -2.17 -6.40
CA TYR A 148 7.79 -2.23 -6.29
C TYR A 148 8.33 -2.85 -4.99
N ALA A 149 7.55 -3.68 -4.30
CA ALA A 149 8.02 -4.50 -3.18
C ALA A 149 8.84 -5.73 -3.66
N GLY A 150 9.35 -6.53 -2.73
CA GLY A 150 10.14 -7.74 -3.02
C GLY A 150 11.65 -7.48 -3.13
N GLY A 151 12.20 -6.70 -2.18
CA GLY A 151 13.63 -6.48 -2.00
C GLY A 151 14.46 -7.75 -1.72
N THR A 152 15.79 -7.59 -1.68
CA THR A 152 16.78 -8.68 -1.79
C THR A 152 16.84 -9.63 -0.61
N SER A 153 16.30 -9.25 0.56
CA SER A 153 16.32 -10.07 1.78
C SER A 153 15.06 -10.91 1.99
N VAL A 154 14.16 -10.97 1.00
CA VAL A 154 12.89 -11.72 1.09
C VAL A 154 12.62 -12.54 -0.15
N SER A 155 13.36 -13.63 -0.32
CA SER A 155 12.92 -14.70 -1.20
C SER A 155 11.68 -15.37 -0.57
N ASP A 156 10.54 -15.29 -1.25
CA ASP A 156 9.28 -16.04 -1.02
C ASP A 156 8.22 -15.43 -0.09
N ASN A 157 8.36 -14.16 0.29
CA ASN A 157 7.35 -13.45 1.08
C ASN A 157 6.68 -12.36 0.23
N GLY A 158 5.35 -12.43 0.07
CA GLY A 158 4.59 -11.51 -0.80
C GLY A 158 4.69 -10.04 -0.39
N ALA A 159 4.38 -9.13 -1.34
CA ALA A 159 4.38 -7.68 -1.13
C ALA A 159 3.47 -7.27 0.04
N ILE A 160 2.31 -7.93 0.15
CA ILE A 160 1.52 -8.01 1.36
C ILE A 160 1.68 -9.41 1.94
N ARG A 161 2.20 -9.47 3.17
CA ARG A 161 2.42 -10.70 3.92
C ARG A 161 1.49 -10.78 5.11
N MET A 162 0.89 -11.93 5.33
CA MET A 162 0.04 -12.21 6.49
C MET A 162 0.53 -13.49 7.17
N ASN A 163 0.72 -13.42 8.49
CA ASN A 163 1.04 -14.59 9.32
C ASN A 163 -0.08 -14.77 10.35
N ASN A 164 -1.01 -15.70 10.07
CA ASN A 164 -2.27 -15.87 10.79
C ASN A 164 -2.99 -14.54 11.09
N ALA A 165 -3.00 -13.66 10.09
CA ALA A 165 -3.60 -12.33 10.19
C ALA A 165 -4.67 -12.16 9.12
N HIS A 166 -5.70 -11.39 9.44
CA HIS A 166 -6.93 -11.32 8.64
C HIS A 166 -7.35 -9.87 8.33
N PRO A 167 -6.49 -9.02 7.74
CA PRO A 167 -6.92 -7.71 7.29
C PRO A 167 -7.94 -7.83 6.15
N PHE A 168 -8.87 -6.88 6.07
CA PHE A 168 -9.75 -6.78 4.90
C PHE A 168 -9.04 -6.04 3.77
N ILE A 169 -8.91 -6.67 2.61
CA ILE A 169 -8.31 -6.06 1.42
C ILE A 169 -9.40 -5.81 0.38
N ASN A 170 -9.69 -4.55 0.07
CA ASN A 170 -10.80 -4.17 -0.81
C ASN A 170 -10.40 -3.07 -1.81
N TYR A 171 -10.82 -3.17 -3.08
CA TYR A 171 -10.51 -2.13 -4.08
C TYR A 171 -9.01 -1.76 -4.19
N CYS A 172 -8.12 -2.69 -3.87
CA CYS A 172 -6.68 -2.44 -3.93
C CYS A 172 -6.10 -2.78 -5.29
N THR A 173 -4.96 -2.17 -5.63
CA THR A 173 -4.12 -2.54 -6.77
C THR A 173 -2.76 -3.01 -6.25
N ILE A 174 -2.45 -4.30 -6.39
CA ILE A 174 -1.18 -4.90 -5.99
C ILE A 174 -0.42 -5.28 -7.25
N ARG A 175 0.64 -4.53 -7.59
CA ARG A 175 1.27 -4.64 -8.91
C ARG A 175 2.78 -4.45 -8.95
N ASN A 176 3.41 -4.94 -10.01
CA ASN A 176 4.83 -4.69 -10.32
C ASN A 176 5.79 -5.05 -9.18
N ASN A 177 5.41 -6.00 -8.33
CA ASN A 177 6.25 -6.45 -7.22
C ASN A 177 7.24 -7.50 -7.72
N SER A 178 8.45 -7.51 -7.14
CA SER A 178 9.46 -8.54 -7.37
C SER A 178 9.25 -9.80 -6.51
N ALA A 179 8.05 -9.95 -5.95
CA ALA A 179 7.61 -11.02 -5.07
C ALA A 179 6.15 -11.40 -5.40
N PRO A 180 5.56 -12.44 -4.79
CA PRO A 180 4.12 -12.66 -4.86
C PRO A 180 3.34 -11.39 -4.47
N GLY A 181 2.15 -11.17 -5.06
CA GLY A 181 1.35 -10.00 -4.72
C GLY A 181 0.89 -10.05 -3.26
N ILE A 182 0.17 -11.12 -2.91
CA ILE A 182 -0.29 -11.40 -1.56
C ILE A 182 0.18 -12.80 -1.16
N TYR A 183 0.77 -12.91 0.03
CA TYR A 183 1.15 -14.18 0.63
C TYR A 183 0.57 -14.27 2.04
N ALA A 184 -0.29 -15.27 2.26
CA ALA A 184 -1.00 -15.47 3.51
C ALA A 184 -0.76 -16.89 4.03
N TYR A 185 -0.15 -16.98 5.22
CA TYR A 185 0.24 -18.24 5.83
C TYR A 185 -0.46 -18.46 7.17
N ASN A 186 -0.74 -19.72 7.48
CA ASN A 186 -1.38 -20.17 8.71
C ASN A 186 -2.73 -19.51 8.97
N ILE A 187 -3.56 -19.36 7.92
CA ILE A 187 -4.86 -18.70 8.05
C ILE A 187 -5.83 -19.59 8.83
N ALA A 188 -6.13 -19.21 10.07
CA ALA A 188 -7.07 -19.87 10.96
C ALA A 188 -8.43 -19.15 11.06
N GLY A 189 -8.50 -17.87 10.68
CA GLY A 189 -9.70 -17.03 10.72
C GLY A 189 -10.37 -16.83 9.37
N THR A 190 -11.16 -15.76 9.26
CA THR A 190 -11.85 -15.37 8.02
C THR A 190 -11.09 -14.26 7.29
N LEU A 191 -10.48 -14.58 6.15
CA LEU A 191 -9.81 -13.61 5.29
C LEU A 191 -10.69 -13.24 4.09
N LYS A 192 -10.84 -11.95 3.79
CA LYS A 192 -11.54 -11.48 2.59
C LYS A 192 -10.65 -10.58 1.75
N ILE A 193 -10.56 -10.91 0.46
CA ILE A 193 -9.90 -10.09 -0.56
C ILE A 193 -10.93 -9.83 -1.65
N THR A 194 -11.35 -8.58 -1.82
CA THR A 194 -12.45 -8.24 -2.72
C THR A 194 -12.14 -7.09 -3.66
N ASN A 195 -12.77 -7.09 -4.82
CA ASN A 195 -12.78 -5.97 -5.78
C ASN A 195 -11.40 -5.43 -6.16
N SER A 196 -10.35 -6.23 -6.00
CA SER A 196 -8.96 -5.80 -6.11
C SER A 196 -8.34 -6.29 -7.42
N THR A 197 -7.33 -5.57 -7.89
CA THR A 197 -6.51 -5.96 -9.04
C THR A 197 -5.13 -6.40 -8.58
N ILE A 198 -4.76 -7.64 -8.87
CA ILE A 198 -3.45 -8.21 -8.56
C ILE A 198 -2.76 -8.57 -9.87
N THR A 199 -1.76 -7.76 -10.27
CA THR A 199 -1.24 -7.81 -11.65
C THR A 199 0.27 -7.64 -11.75
N ASP A 200 0.89 -8.32 -12.72
CA ASP A 200 2.29 -8.10 -13.10
C ASP A 200 3.29 -8.30 -11.92
N ASN A 201 2.98 -9.23 -11.01
CA ASN A 201 3.87 -9.59 -9.91
C ASN A 201 4.80 -10.75 -10.32
N LYS A 202 6.07 -10.66 -9.93
CA LYS A 202 7.08 -11.73 -10.09
C LYS A 202 6.96 -12.74 -8.94
N GLY A 203 5.84 -13.42 -8.94
CA GLY A 203 5.46 -14.49 -8.03
C GLY A 203 4.00 -14.83 -8.27
N THR A 204 3.45 -15.72 -7.46
CA THR A 204 2.02 -15.98 -7.45
C THR A 204 1.26 -14.67 -7.19
N GLY A 205 0.16 -14.44 -7.90
CA GLY A 205 -0.70 -13.28 -7.61
C GLY A 205 -1.15 -13.31 -6.14
N VAL A 206 -1.80 -14.40 -5.73
CA VAL A 206 -2.28 -14.60 -4.37
C VAL A 206 -2.00 -16.03 -3.89
N SER A 207 -1.26 -16.18 -2.80
CA SER A 207 -0.88 -17.49 -2.23
C SER A 207 -1.43 -17.66 -0.82
N PHE A 208 -2.01 -18.83 -0.55
CA PHE A 208 -2.56 -19.19 0.77
C PHE A 208 -2.03 -20.52 1.29
N SER A 209 -1.84 -20.57 2.61
CA SER A 209 -1.74 -21.80 3.38
C SER A 209 -2.65 -21.69 4.61
N HIS A 210 -3.66 -22.55 4.71
CA HIS A 210 -4.65 -22.51 5.80
C HIS A 210 -4.34 -23.48 6.94
N SER A 211 -4.85 -23.16 8.12
CA SER A 211 -4.81 -23.99 9.33
C SER A 211 -6.17 -24.08 10.02
N GLY A 212 -7.24 -24.16 9.21
CA GLY A 212 -8.63 -24.27 9.65
C GLY A 212 -9.51 -23.06 9.32
N GLY A 213 -8.91 -21.98 8.81
CA GLY A 213 -9.62 -20.78 8.39
C GLY A 213 -10.29 -20.90 7.02
N ALA A 214 -10.98 -19.83 6.64
CA ALA A 214 -11.66 -19.70 5.36
C ALA A 214 -11.27 -18.40 4.66
N THR A 215 -10.98 -18.49 3.37
CA THR A 215 -10.72 -17.30 2.54
C THR A 215 -11.82 -17.10 1.51
N THR A 216 -12.32 -15.87 1.41
CA THR A 216 -13.19 -15.42 0.31
C THR A 216 -12.41 -14.50 -0.60
N ILE A 217 -12.38 -14.83 -1.89
CA ILE A 217 -11.83 -13.99 -2.95
C ILE A 217 -12.98 -13.67 -3.88
N SER A 218 -13.40 -12.41 -3.96
CA SER A 218 -14.55 -12.04 -4.80
C SER A 218 -14.41 -10.74 -5.57
N GLY A 219 -14.86 -10.73 -6.83
CA GLY A 219 -14.82 -9.53 -7.66
C GLY A 219 -13.41 -9.08 -8.07
N ASN A 220 -12.40 -9.94 -7.91
CA ASN A 220 -11.02 -9.57 -8.18
C ASN A 220 -10.62 -9.82 -9.63
N THR A 221 -9.63 -9.04 -10.10
CA THR A 221 -8.90 -9.30 -11.34
C THR A 221 -7.48 -9.72 -11.00
N ILE A 222 -7.12 -10.97 -11.27
CA ILE A 222 -5.79 -11.54 -11.02
C ILE A 222 -5.18 -11.90 -12.37
N LYS A 223 -4.18 -11.14 -12.83
CA LYS A 223 -3.64 -11.31 -14.18
C LYS A 223 -2.15 -11.08 -14.31
N ASN A 224 -1.53 -11.64 -15.35
CA ASN A 224 -0.12 -11.41 -15.69
C ASN A 224 0.88 -11.71 -14.55
N ASN A 225 0.49 -12.50 -13.56
CA ASN A 225 1.40 -12.91 -12.49
C ASN A 225 2.18 -14.15 -12.96
N THR A 226 3.45 -14.22 -12.57
CA THR A 226 4.38 -15.27 -13.04
C THR A 226 5.03 -15.96 -11.86
N ALA A 227 4.79 -17.25 -11.68
CA ALA A 227 5.26 -18.04 -10.54
C ALA A 227 5.87 -19.39 -10.96
N SER A 228 6.47 -20.11 -10.02
CA SER A 228 6.80 -21.53 -10.23
C SER A 228 5.53 -22.40 -10.18
N SER A 229 4.59 -22.10 -9.28
CA SER A 229 3.29 -22.79 -9.13
C SER A 229 2.18 -21.80 -8.83
N GLY A 230 0.98 -22.04 -9.36
CA GLY A 230 -0.20 -21.20 -9.13
C GLY A 230 0.05 -19.76 -9.56
N GLY A 231 0.27 -19.52 -10.86
CA GLY A 231 0.64 -18.20 -11.37
C GLY A 231 -0.31 -17.11 -10.87
N GLY A 232 -1.62 -17.33 -10.99
CA GLY A 232 -2.63 -16.45 -10.44
C GLY A 232 -2.88 -16.71 -8.95
N ILE A 233 -3.38 -17.91 -8.63
CA ILE A 233 -3.69 -18.32 -7.27
C ILE A 233 -2.98 -19.64 -6.94
N PHE A 234 -2.31 -19.66 -5.78
CA PHE A 234 -1.85 -20.89 -5.13
C PHE A 234 -2.62 -21.06 -3.82
N THR A 235 -3.10 -22.26 -3.53
CA THR A 235 -3.74 -22.55 -2.23
C THR A 235 -3.42 -23.96 -1.75
N SER A 236 -2.98 -24.07 -0.50
CA SER A 236 -2.75 -25.35 0.18
C SER A 236 -3.49 -25.40 1.51
N TRP A 237 -4.07 -26.56 1.82
CA TRP A 237 -4.88 -26.81 3.01
C TRP A 237 -6.13 -25.90 3.12
N GLY A 238 -7.14 -26.29 3.91
CA GLY A 238 -8.34 -25.46 4.16
C GLY A 238 -9.28 -25.24 2.96
N THR A 239 -10.07 -24.15 3.03
CA THR A 239 -11.14 -23.82 2.07
C THR A 239 -10.97 -22.41 1.50
N VAL A 240 -10.97 -22.31 0.17
CA VAL A 240 -11.02 -21.04 -0.57
C VAL A 240 -12.31 -20.97 -1.39
N THR A 241 -13.05 -19.88 -1.23
CA THR A 241 -14.22 -19.58 -2.05
C THR A 241 -13.89 -18.48 -3.05
N LEU A 242 -14.06 -18.79 -4.34
CA LEU A 242 -13.88 -17.86 -5.44
C LEU A 242 -15.24 -17.49 -6.02
N THR A 243 -15.55 -16.19 -6.08
CA THR A 243 -16.82 -15.70 -6.66
C THR A 243 -16.61 -14.48 -7.54
N ASN A 244 -17.07 -14.52 -8.79
CA ASN A 244 -16.97 -13.39 -9.73
C ASN A 244 -15.55 -12.85 -9.94
N ASN A 245 -14.53 -13.73 -9.97
CA ASN A 245 -13.16 -13.32 -10.24
C ASN A 245 -12.79 -13.51 -11.71
N THR A 246 -11.97 -12.59 -12.23
CA THR A 246 -11.29 -12.76 -13.52
C THR A 246 -9.85 -13.18 -13.27
N ILE A 247 -9.49 -14.41 -13.65
CA ILE A 247 -8.13 -14.96 -13.49
C ILE A 247 -7.60 -15.29 -14.89
N SER A 248 -6.70 -14.45 -15.42
CA SER A 248 -6.33 -14.49 -16.84
C SER A 248 -4.84 -14.21 -17.07
N SER A 249 -4.24 -14.79 -18.09
CA SER A 249 -2.86 -14.48 -18.51
C SER A 249 -1.79 -14.66 -17.42
N ASN A 250 -2.09 -15.44 -16.38
CA ASN A 250 -1.11 -15.81 -15.38
C ASN A 250 -0.31 -17.02 -15.88
N THR A 251 0.99 -17.06 -15.56
CA THR A 251 1.90 -18.10 -16.04
C THR A 251 2.56 -18.82 -14.88
N SER A 252 2.75 -20.13 -15.06
CA SER A 252 3.47 -20.97 -14.11
C SER A 252 4.37 -21.93 -14.88
N SER A 253 5.58 -22.17 -14.39
CA SER A 253 6.53 -23.11 -14.99
C SER A 253 6.33 -24.57 -14.56
N SER A 254 5.60 -24.84 -13.46
CA SER A 254 5.41 -26.20 -12.93
C SER A 254 3.95 -26.62 -12.83
N TYR A 255 3.09 -25.84 -12.16
CA TYR A 255 1.71 -26.26 -11.88
C TYR A 255 0.72 -25.09 -11.94
N GLY A 256 -0.29 -25.19 -12.80
CA GLY A 256 -1.45 -24.30 -12.84
C GLY A 256 -1.10 -22.83 -13.09
N GLY A 257 -1.16 -22.39 -14.36
CA GLY A 257 -0.97 -20.96 -14.69
C GLY A 257 -2.00 -20.06 -14.03
N GLY A 258 -3.28 -20.42 -14.09
CA GLY A 258 -4.37 -19.69 -13.43
C GLY A 258 -4.47 -19.99 -11.94
N ILE A 259 -4.87 -21.21 -11.59
CA ILE A 259 -5.05 -21.66 -10.20
C ILE A 259 -4.31 -22.99 -10.04
N TYR A 260 -3.56 -23.13 -8.95
CA TYR A 260 -3.11 -24.42 -8.43
C TYR A 260 -3.62 -24.60 -7.01
N ALA A 261 -4.44 -25.63 -6.80
CA ALA A 261 -5.07 -25.92 -5.53
C ALA A 261 -4.67 -27.31 -5.03
N ALA A 262 -3.94 -27.32 -3.91
CA ALA A 262 -3.72 -28.50 -3.08
C ALA A 262 -4.75 -28.56 -1.92
N SER A 263 -5.90 -27.91 -2.09
CA SER A 263 -6.98 -27.73 -1.11
C SER A 263 -8.34 -27.69 -1.79
N VAL A 264 -9.43 -27.68 -1.01
CA VAL A 264 -10.79 -27.57 -1.54
C VAL A 264 -11.04 -26.13 -1.99
N VAL A 265 -11.27 -25.96 -3.29
CA VAL A 265 -11.68 -24.69 -3.88
C VAL A 265 -13.11 -24.81 -4.35
N SER A 266 -14.00 -23.99 -3.79
CA SER A 266 -15.36 -23.85 -4.31
C SER A 266 -15.43 -22.62 -5.21
N HIS A 267 -15.80 -22.83 -6.47
CA HIS A 267 -16.03 -21.75 -7.43
C HIS A 267 -17.55 -21.57 -7.56
N LYS A 268 -18.04 -20.37 -7.27
CA LYS A 268 -19.45 -19.99 -7.44
C LYS A 268 -19.58 -18.82 -8.39
#